data_AF-A0A3E0N7A5-F1
#
_entry.id   AF-A0A3E0N7A5-F1
#
_cell.length_a   1.000
_cell.length_b   1.000
_cell.length_c   1.000
_cell.angle_alpha   90.00
_cell.angle_beta   90.00
_cell.angle_gamma   90.00
#
_symmetry.space_group_name_H-M   'P 1'
#
loop_
_entity.id
_entity.type
_entity.pdbx_description
1 polymer ?
#
loop_
_entity_poly.entity_id
_entity_poly.type
_entity_poly.pdbx_seq_one_letter_code
_entity_poly.pdbx_strand_id
1 'polypeptide(L)'
;MKTERRHELQSNALAAWLMKTSQSLGPYMSWIIAGAIAVVLLLVFLQIRSGRQNEGTAALQQEISTLSSNALAALRQNPPKFFEFQTAATELKDLAEEHEGTRMGQLAALAVGDTYMQQGEVMLRGRRAEAYDAMETAAEYYSKVIEDETAPQLWSQLARYRRGRTYEWRNQLNPAIEDYEATEGPYARLAAQHAAFLKRPSTREFYDEFDRLDLRPPQIDPTRVDPTTGFSDQSGLDEELGEVGLSDPFGGGPATQRSVLDRVNTEKLGDQRPLEADPTQDVDTSDGAQEPATDAPPGETSGDEPESGGADSQGDAQPVDPSDAAPTDDDPSDDAQP
;
A
#
# COMPACT_ATOMS: atom_id res chain seq x y z
N MET A 1 3.02 -50.64 -53.85
CA MET A 1 4.08 -51.29 -53.03
C MET A 1 5.44 -50.62 -53.25
N LYS A 2 5.56 -49.31 -52.98
CA LYS A 2 6.82 -48.54 -53.04
C LYS A 2 6.70 -47.34 -52.11
N THR A 3 6.77 -47.53 -50.80
CA THR A 3 6.77 -46.40 -49.83
C THR A 3 7.60 -46.64 -48.56
N GLU A 4 8.20 -47.81 -48.34
CA GLU A 4 8.76 -48.15 -47.02
C GLU A 4 10.26 -47.88 -46.81
N ARG A 5 11.02 -47.38 -47.80
CA ARG A 5 12.50 -47.21 -47.67
C ARG A 5 13.00 -45.77 -47.79
N ARG A 6 12.38 -44.80 -47.11
CA ARG A 6 12.92 -43.42 -47.03
C ARG A 6 13.17 -42.90 -45.61
N HIS A 7 12.91 -43.70 -44.57
CA HIS A 7 13.08 -43.27 -43.17
C HIS A 7 14.34 -43.80 -42.47
N GLU A 8 15.18 -44.63 -43.11
CA GLU A 8 16.31 -45.29 -42.42
C GLU A 8 17.65 -44.51 -42.43
N LEU A 9 17.76 -43.34 -43.09
CA LEU A 9 19.03 -42.60 -43.20
C LEU A 9 19.04 -41.19 -42.59
N GLN A 10 17.96 -40.77 -41.91
CA GLN A 10 18.02 -39.69 -40.93
C GLN A 10 18.44 -40.23 -39.55
N SER A 11 19.27 -41.27 -39.51
CA SER A 11 19.99 -41.66 -38.30
C SER A 11 21.01 -40.56 -37.96
N ASN A 12 20.47 -39.53 -37.31
CA ASN A 12 21.09 -38.78 -36.24
C ASN A 12 22.43 -38.14 -36.58
N ALA A 13 22.43 -37.25 -37.58
CA ALA A 13 23.50 -36.25 -37.76
C ALA A 13 23.79 -35.50 -36.44
N LEU A 14 22.76 -35.32 -35.59
CA LEU A 14 22.88 -34.76 -34.26
C LEU A 14 23.68 -35.65 -33.29
N ALA A 15 23.49 -36.98 -33.31
CA ALA A 15 24.26 -37.89 -32.47
C ALA A 15 25.73 -38.00 -32.94
N ALA A 16 25.96 -38.01 -34.25
CA ALA A 16 27.32 -37.98 -34.81
C ALA A 16 28.03 -36.67 -34.47
N TRP A 17 27.31 -35.54 -34.51
CA TRP A 17 27.83 -34.25 -34.06
C TRP A 17 28.15 -34.29 -32.55
N LEU A 18 27.23 -34.78 -31.71
CA LEU A 18 27.41 -34.88 -30.26
C LEU A 18 28.64 -35.74 -29.89
N MET A 19 28.85 -36.85 -30.59
CA MET A 19 29.97 -37.76 -30.35
C MET A 19 31.32 -37.14 -30.77
N LYS A 20 31.32 -36.34 -31.85
CA LYS A 20 32.51 -35.59 -32.30
C LYS A 20 32.83 -34.42 -31.37
N THR A 21 31.80 -33.71 -30.89
CA THR A 21 31.95 -32.60 -29.94
C THR A 21 32.41 -33.12 -28.57
N SER A 22 31.93 -34.29 -28.14
CA SER A 22 32.38 -34.97 -26.90
C SER A 22 33.88 -35.25 -26.89
N GLN A 23 34.45 -35.76 -27.99
CA GLN A 23 35.90 -36.03 -28.06
C GLN A 23 36.73 -34.76 -28.05
N SER A 24 36.23 -33.66 -28.61
CA SER A 24 36.88 -32.34 -28.56
C SER A 24 36.89 -31.74 -27.15
N LEU A 25 35.94 -32.10 -26.30
CA LEU A 25 35.80 -31.58 -24.93
C LEU A 25 36.61 -32.37 -23.90
N GLY A 26 37.09 -33.57 -24.24
CA GLY A 26 37.87 -34.46 -23.37
C GLY A 26 38.95 -33.76 -22.52
N PRO A 27 39.85 -32.94 -23.09
CA PRO A 27 40.89 -32.28 -22.31
C PRO A 27 40.39 -31.08 -21.48
N TYR A 28 39.23 -30.52 -21.81
CA TYR A 28 38.64 -29.36 -21.13
C TYR A 28 37.58 -29.74 -20.11
N MET A 29 37.12 -31.00 -20.09
CA MET A 29 36.07 -31.47 -19.18
C MET A 29 36.39 -31.24 -17.71
N SER A 30 37.65 -31.40 -17.30
CA SER A 30 38.08 -31.10 -15.92
C SER A 30 37.92 -29.62 -15.57
N TRP A 31 38.25 -28.72 -16.49
CA TRP A 31 38.08 -27.27 -16.32
C TRP A 31 36.60 -26.85 -16.33
N ILE A 32 35.78 -27.48 -17.18
CA ILE A 32 34.33 -27.21 -17.22
C ILE A 32 33.68 -27.66 -15.91
N ILE A 33 34.02 -28.84 -15.41
CA ILE A 33 33.51 -29.34 -14.12
C ILE A 33 33.99 -28.43 -12.98
N ALA A 34 35.26 -28.04 -12.95
CA ALA A 34 35.79 -27.12 -11.94
C ALA A 34 35.07 -25.75 -11.99
N GLY A 35 34.82 -25.22 -13.18
CA GLY A 35 34.06 -23.99 -13.38
C GLY A 35 32.62 -24.11 -12.91
N ALA A 36 31.93 -25.20 -13.23
CA ALA A 36 30.57 -25.46 -12.77
C ALA A 36 30.49 -25.55 -11.24
N ILE A 37 31.45 -26.24 -10.60
CA ILE A 37 31.54 -26.32 -9.14
C ILE A 37 31.78 -24.92 -8.55
N ALA A 38 32.68 -24.12 -9.13
CA ALA A 38 32.93 -22.75 -8.67
C ALA A 38 31.68 -21.86 -8.75
N VAL A 39 30.90 -21.98 -9.82
CA VAL A 39 29.61 -21.26 -9.96
C VAL A 39 28.60 -21.72 -8.91
N VAL A 40 28.48 -23.03 -8.67
CA VAL A 40 27.58 -23.56 -7.64
C VAL A 40 28.00 -23.06 -6.25
N LEU A 41 29.30 -23.10 -5.93
CA LEU A 41 29.81 -22.58 -4.66
C LEU A 41 29.56 -21.06 -4.51
N LEU A 42 29.71 -20.29 -5.59
CA LEU A 42 29.39 -18.86 -5.60
C LEU A 42 27.90 -18.62 -5.32
N LEU A 43 27.01 -19.39 -5.95
CA LEU A 43 25.56 -19.30 -5.72
C LEU A 43 25.20 -19.66 -4.28
N VAL A 44 25.76 -20.74 -3.73
CA VAL A 44 25.58 -21.14 -2.32
C VAL A 44 26.10 -20.04 -1.38
N PHE A 45 27.25 -19.45 -1.68
CA PHE A 45 27.81 -18.35 -0.90
C PHE A 45 26.90 -17.10 -0.91
N LEU A 46 26.39 -16.71 -2.08
CA LEU A 46 25.42 -15.62 -2.21
C LEU A 46 24.12 -15.92 -1.46
N GLN A 47 23.64 -17.16 -1.52
CA GLN A 47 22.43 -17.59 -0.83
C GLN A 47 22.60 -17.54 0.70
N ILE A 48 23.72 -18.03 1.25
CA ILE A 48 24.03 -17.94 2.68
C ILE A 48 24.19 -16.47 3.11
N ARG A 49 24.87 -15.64 2.30
CA ARG A 49 25.05 -14.22 2.60
C ARG A 49 23.71 -13.47 2.63
N SER A 50 22.80 -13.76 1.69
CA SER A 50 21.45 -13.18 1.70
C SER A 50 20.58 -13.74 2.83
N GLY A 51 20.69 -15.04 3.14
CA GLY A 51 19.93 -15.72 4.18
C GLY A 51 20.24 -15.16 5.58
N ARG A 52 21.51 -14.86 5.86
CA ARG A 52 21.91 -14.25 7.14
C ARG A 52 21.34 -12.84 7.37
N GLN A 53 21.04 -12.10 6.31
CA GLN A 53 20.32 -10.82 6.44
C GLN A 53 18.83 -11.04 6.68
N ASN A 54 18.27 -12.17 6.23
CA ASN A 54 16.85 -12.47 6.35
C ASN A 54 16.48 -13.17 7.67
N GLU A 55 17.39 -13.88 8.34
CA GLU A 55 17.08 -14.60 9.60
C GLU A 55 16.60 -13.66 10.72
N GLY A 56 17.19 -12.46 10.85
CA GLY A 56 16.70 -11.44 11.78
C GLY A 56 15.35 -10.84 11.37
N THR A 57 15.09 -10.74 10.07
CA THR A 57 13.86 -10.11 9.55
C THR A 57 12.61 -10.95 9.81
N ALA A 58 12.72 -12.28 9.85
CA ALA A 58 11.57 -13.14 10.12
C ALA A 58 11.06 -13.00 11.55
N ALA A 59 11.97 -12.92 12.53
CA ALA A 59 11.63 -12.70 13.94
C ALA A 59 10.98 -11.33 14.14
N LEU A 60 11.58 -10.27 13.59
CA LEU A 60 11.03 -8.90 13.66
C LEU A 60 9.67 -8.80 12.97
N GLN A 61 9.49 -9.43 11.81
CA GLN A 61 8.19 -9.45 11.13
C GLN A 61 7.12 -10.16 11.97
N GLN A 62 7.46 -11.26 12.64
CA GLN A 62 6.56 -11.95 13.55
C GLN A 62 6.22 -11.08 14.76
N GLU A 63 7.19 -10.36 15.31
CA GLU A 63 7.01 -9.44 16.42
C GLU A 63 6.07 -8.28 16.05
N ILE A 64 6.35 -7.58 14.94
CA ILE A 64 5.47 -6.52 14.39
C ILE A 64 4.05 -7.04 14.19
N SER A 65 3.89 -8.23 13.58
CA SER A 65 2.58 -8.84 13.38
C SER A 65 1.87 -9.15 14.70
N THR A 66 2.61 -9.61 15.71
CA THR A 66 2.07 -9.96 17.03
C THR A 66 1.60 -8.70 17.75
N LEU A 67 2.44 -7.67 17.81
CA LEU A 67 2.11 -6.40 18.46
C LEU A 67 0.94 -5.70 17.78
N SER A 68 0.92 -5.66 16.45
CA SER A 68 -0.22 -5.11 15.69
C SER A 68 -1.50 -5.89 16.00
N SER A 69 -1.46 -7.22 15.98
CA SER A 69 -2.63 -8.04 16.30
C SER A 69 -3.13 -7.84 17.75
N ASN A 70 -2.21 -7.67 18.71
CA ASN A 70 -2.52 -7.40 20.11
C ASN A 70 -3.17 -6.03 20.28
N ALA A 71 -2.63 -4.99 19.64
CA ALA A 71 -3.20 -3.65 19.65
C ALA A 71 -4.63 -3.64 19.08
N LEU A 72 -4.84 -4.30 17.94
CA LEU A 72 -6.17 -4.40 17.32
C LEU A 72 -7.14 -5.24 18.15
N ALA A 73 -6.66 -6.33 18.78
CA ALA A 73 -7.48 -7.14 19.68
C ALA A 73 -7.89 -6.36 20.94
N ALA A 74 -7.03 -5.46 21.44
CA ALA A 74 -7.33 -4.60 22.58
C ALA A 74 -8.41 -3.55 22.25
N LEU A 75 -8.38 -2.96 21.04
CA LEU A 75 -9.39 -1.99 20.57
C LEU A 75 -10.77 -2.62 20.36
N ARG A 76 -10.84 -3.89 19.96
CA ARG A 76 -12.11 -4.58 19.64
C ARG A 76 -12.84 -5.13 20.86
N GLN A 77 -12.26 -5.06 22.05
CA GLN A 77 -12.92 -5.49 23.28
C GLN A 77 -13.99 -4.47 23.71
N ASN A 78 -15.03 -4.95 24.41
CA ASN A 78 -16.08 -4.11 24.97
C ASN A 78 -16.13 -4.32 26.50
N PRO A 79 -15.56 -3.41 27.32
CA PRO A 79 -14.96 -2.12 26.94
C PRO A 79 -13.56 -2.27 26.28
N PRO A 80 -13.12 -1.27 25.49
CA PRO A 80 -11.78 -1.28 24.90
C PRO A 80 -10.68 -1.26 25.96
N LYS A 81 -9.64 -2.04 25.73
CA LYS A 81 -8.47 -2.18 26.61
C LYS A 81 -7.38 -1.17 26.23
N PHE A 82 -7.62 0.10 26.57
CA PHE A 82 -6.75 1.20 26.12
C PHE A 82 -5.32 1.10 26.64
N PHE A 83 -5.10 0.55 27.85
CA PHE A 83 -3.76 0.39 28.39
C PHE A 83 -2.95 -0.62 27.57
N GLU A 84 -3.50 -1.81 27.30
CA GLU A 84 -2.87 -2.84 26.50
C GLU A 84 -2.65 -2.39 25.04
N PHE A 85 -3.59 -1.61 24.49
CA PHE A 85 -3.40 -0.95 23.21
C PHE A 85 -2.19 0.00 23.23
N GLN A 86 -2.10 0.88 24.23
CA GLN A 86 -1.01 1.86 24.33
C GLN A 86 0.35 1.18 24.49
N THR A 87 0.44 0.11 25.28
CA THR A 87 1.66 -0.69 25.42
C THR A 87 2.10 -1.25 24.07
N ALA A 88 1.22 -1.98 23.37
CA ALA A 88 1.56 -2.59 22.08
C ALA A 88 1.85 -1.54 20.98
N ALA A 89 1.14 -0.41 20.98
CA ALA A 89 1.39 0.69 20.06
C ALA A 89 2.73 1.38 20.33
N THR A 90 3.13 1.52 21.60
CA THR A 90 4.44 2.08 21.99
C THR A 90 5.57 1.15 21.58
N GLU A 91 5.45 -0.15 21.86
CA GLU A 91 6.44 -1.15 21.42
C GLU A 91 6.60 -1.18 19.88
N LEU A 92 5.52 -1.00 19.12
CA LEU A 92 5.59 -0.85 17.65
C LEU A 92 6.32 0.43 17.22
N LYS A 93 6.13 1.55 17.93
CA LYS A 93 6.85 2.80 17.67
C LYS A 93 8.34 2.63 17.95
N ASP A 94 8.68 2.05 19.10
CA ASP A 94 10.06 1.79 19.50
C ASP A 94 10.77 0.92 18.44
N LEU A 95 10.11 -0.11 17.92
CA LEU A 95 10.66 -0.93 16.83
C LEU A 95 10.83 -0.15 15.51
N ALA A 96 9.91 0.77 15.20
CA ALA A 96 10.03 1.61 14.01
C ALA A 96 11.22 2.57 14.11
N GLU A 97 11.47 3.12 15.30
CA GLU A 97 12.56 4.06 15.59
C GLU A 97 13.91 3.34 15.72
N GLU A 98 13.98 2.19 16.41
CA GLU A 98 15.20 1.38 16.54
C GLU A 98 15.72 0.88 15.18
N HIS A 99 14.80 0.63 14.25
CA HIS A 99 15.10 0.11 12.92
C HIS A 99 14.90 1.15 11.80
N GLU A 100 15.02 2.44 12.11
CA GLU A 100 14.90 3.53 11.14
C GLU A 100 15.84 3.36 9.94
N GLY A 101 15.34 3.69 8.73
CA GLY A 101 16.07 3.53 7.47
C GLY A 101 16.25 2.07 7.02
N THR A 102 15.64 1.11 7.71
CA THR A 102 15.60 -0.29 7.28
C THR A 102 14.19 -0.69 6.83
N ARG A 103 14.12 -1.77 6.03
CA ARG A 103 12.83 -2.35 5.64
C ARG A 103 11.95 -2.76 6.83
N MET A 104 12.57 -3.22 7.94
CA MET A 104 11.79 -3.60 9.12
C MET A 104 11.24 -2.36 9.84
N GLY A 105 12.01 -1.28 9.93
CA GLY A 105 11.53 -0.01 10.48
C GLY A 105 10.38 0.58 9.67
N GLN A 106 10.43 0.51 8.33
CA GLN A 106 9.33 0.95 7.46
C GLN A 106 8.07 0.10 7.63
N LEU A 107 8.22 -1.22 7.76
CA LEU A 107 7.09 -2.12 8.00
C LEU A 107 6.47 -1.85 9.38
N ALA A 108 7.30 -1.63 10.40
CA ALA A 108 6.86 -1.24 11.73
C ALA A 108 6.14 0.13 11.69
N ALA A 109 6.68 1.12 10.98
CA ALA A 109 6.04 2.43 10.80
C ALA A 109 4.67 2.32 10.10
N LEU A 110 4.54 1.49 9.05
CA LEU A 110 3.24 1.17 8.44
C LEU A 110 2.27 0.56 9.46
N ALA A 111 2.74 -0.36 10.31
CA ALA A 111 1.93 -1.00 11.35
C ALA A 111 1.50 -0.03 12.45
N VAL A 112 2.38 0.91 12.85
CA VAL A 112 2.04 2.03 13.75
C VAL A 112 0.92 2.86 13.11
N GLY A 113 1.09 3.29 11.86
CA GLY A 113 0.08 4.05 11.12
C GLY A 113 -1.28 3.35 11.12
N ASP A 114 -1.32 2.06 10.79
CA ASP A 114 -2.56 1.27 10.77
C ASP A 114 -3.23 1.15 12.14
N THR A 115 -2.42 1.05 13.19
CA THR A 115 -2.87 0.89 14.58
C THR A 115 -3.54 2.18 15.06
N TYR A 116 -2.92 3.33 14.81
CA TYR A 116 -3.46 4.64 15.17
C TYR A 116 -4.64 5.05 14.29
N MET A 117 -4.65 4.69 13.00
CA MET A 117 -5.81 4.90 12.13
C MET A 117 -7.04 4.16 12.67
N GLN A 118 -6.88 2.88 13.04
CA GLN A 118 -7.98 2.10 13.63
C GLN A 118 -8.42 2.63 15.00
N GLN A 119 -7.50 3.13 15.83
CA GLN A 119 -7.85 3.82 17.06
C GLN A 119 -8.73 5.05 16.79
N GLY A 120 -8.33 5.87 15.82
CA GLY A 120 -9.09 7.04 15.38
C GLY A 120 -10.50 6.67 14.92
N GLU A 121 -10.64 5.65 14.08
CA GLU A 121 -11.94 5.16 13.60
C GLU A 121 -12.87 4.76 14.75
N VAL A 122 -12.35 4.07 15.78
CA VAL A 122 -13.12 3.69 16.97
C VAL A 122 -13.53 4.91 17.81
N MET A 123 -12.66 5.92 17.91
CA MET A 123 -12.89 7.12 18.72
C MET A 123 -13.81 8.15 18.05
N LEU A 124 -13.96 8.12 16.72
CA LEU A 124 -14.67 9.13 15.94
C LEU A 124 -16.12 9.36 16.39
N ARG A 125 -16.79 8.33 16.92
CA ARG A 125 -18.20 8.37 17.35
C ARG A 125 -18.45 9.03 18.71
N GLY A 126 -17.41 9.41 19.46
CA GLY A 126 -17.63 10.02 20.77
C GLY A 126 -16.47 10.78 21.39
N ARG A 127 -15.27 10.67 20.84
CA ARG A 127 -14.05 11.37 21.28
C ARG A 127 -13.32 11.93 20.06
N ARG A 128 -13.98 12.83 19.33
CA ARG A 128 -13.50 13.32 18.02
C ARG A 128 -12.11 13.97 18.07
N ALA A 129 -11.84 14.81 19.08
CA ALA A 129 -10.53 15.44 19.24
C ALA A 129 -9.42 14.39 19.31
N GLU A 130 -9.60 13.38 20.17
CA GLU A 130 -8.63 12.30 20.33
C GLU A 130 -8.54 11.38 19.09
N ALA A 131 -9.66 11.23 18.37
CA ALA A 131 -9.66 10.52 17.09
C ALA A 131 -8.76 11.24 16.08
N TYR A 132 -8.82 12.57 16.03
CA TYR A 132 -7.99 13.38 15.13
C TYR A 132 -6.52 13.38 15.54
N ASP A 133 -6.21 13.40 16.83
CA ASP A 133 -4.82 13.26 17.32
C ASP A 133 -4.23 11.89 16.94
N ALA A 134 -5.03 10.83 17.07
CA ALA A 134 -4.63 9.48 16.65
C ALA A 134 -4.43 9.42 15.12
N MET A 135 -5.35 9.97 14.34
CA MET A 135 -5.21 10.02 12.88
C MET A 135 -4.03 10.89 12.43
N GLU A 136 -3.71 11.98 13.14
CA GLU A 136 -2.51 12.76 12.89
C GLU A 136 -1.24 11.94 13.07
N THR A 137 -1.14 11.23 14.19
CA THR A 137 -0.06 10.28 14.43
C THR A 137 0.03 9.23 13.31
N ALA A 138 -1.12 8.71 12.84
CA ALA A 138 -1.13 7.76 11.74
C ALA A 138 -0.56 8.36 10.44
N ALA A 139 -0.96 9.59 10.10
CA ALA A 139 -0.47 10.31 8.93
C ALA A 139 1.03 10.57 8.99
N GLU A 140 1.58 10.95 10.15
CA GLU A 140 3.01 11.15 10.37
C GLU A 140 3.82 9.89 10.05
N TYR A 141 3.39 8.73 10.57
CA TYR A 141 4.10 7.47 10.32
C TYR A 141 3.99 6.99 8.88
N TYR A 142 2.87 7.24 8.20
CA TYR A 142 2.79 7.02 6.76
C TYR A 142 3.72 7.95 5.98
N SER A 143 3.83 9.23 6.37
CA SER A 143 4.77 10.18 5.76
C SER A 143 6.22 9.70 5.87
N LYS A 144 6.65 9.19 7.04
CA LYS A 144 7.98 8.60 7.22
C LYS A 144 8.28 7.52 6.18
N VAL A 145 7.32 6.65 5.88
CA VAL A 145 7.47 5.57 4.88
C VAL A 145 7.47 6.10 3.44
N ILE A 146 6.75 7.19 3.18
CA ILE A 146 6.69 7.84 1.86
C ILE A 146 8.00 8.57 1.55
N GLU A 147 8.58 9.22 2.57
CA GLU A 147 9.79 10.06 2.47
C GLU A 147 11.09 9.25 2.48
N ASP A 148 11.06 8.01 2.97
CA ASP A 148 12.22 7.12 2.98
C ASP A 148 12.48 6.54 1.57
N GLU A 149 13.55 7.01 0.92
CA GLU A 149 13.98 6.56 -0.41
C GLU A 149 14.37 5.08 -0.47
N THR A 150 14.69 4.47 0.67
CA THR A 150 15.03 3.04 0.75
C THR A 150 13.79 2.15 0.82
N ALA A 151 12.60 2.75 0.97
CA ALA A 151 11.35 2.01 1.07
C ALA A 151 11.04 1.28 -0.24
N PRO A 152 10.64 -0.01 -0.19
CA PRO A 152 10.07 -0.68 -1.33
C PRO A 152 8.93 0.16 -1.92
N GLN A 153 8.96 0.41 -3.23
CA GLN A 153 7.95 1.22 -3.93
C GLN A 153 6.52 0.81 -3.54
N LEU A 154 6.26 -0.49 -3.41
CA LEU A 154 4.95 -1.01 -2.99
C LEU A 154 4.49 -0.46 -1.63
N TRP A 155 5.40 -0.34 -0.66
CA TRP A 155 5.10 0.15 0.68
C TRP A 155 4.91 1.66 0.71
N SER A 156 5.70 2.42 -0.05
CA SER A 156 5.50 3.87 -0.22
C SER A 156 4.12 4.16 -0.84
N GLN A 157 3.72 3.41 -1.88
CA GLN A 157 2.40 3.57 -2.49
C GLN A 157 1.24 3.13 -1.57
N LEU A 158 1.43 2.07 -0.78
CA LEU A 158 0.47 1.68 0.25
C LEU A 158 0.34 2.74 1.35
N ALA A 159 1.45 3.28 1.83
CA ALA A 159 1.50 4.35 2.83
C ALA A 159 0.76 5.59 2.33
N ARG A 160 1.02 6.01 1.08
CA ARG A 160 0.34 7.16 0.45
C ARG A 160 -1.17 6.96 0.36
N TYR A 161 -1.61 5.79 -0.11
CA TYR A 161 -3.05 5.45 -0.13
C TYR A 161 -3.67 5.53 1.27
N ARG A 162 -3.00 4.99 2.29
CA ARG A 162 -3.50 4.98 3.67
C ARG A 162 -3.49 6.37 4.30
N ARG A 163 -2.49 7.20 4.01
CA ARG A 163 -2.45 8.61 4.44
C ARG A 163 -3.61 9.40 3.83
N GLY A 164 -3.92 9.16 2.55
CA GLY A 164 -5.13 9.70 1.91
C GLY A 164 -6.42 9.33 2.66
N ARG A 165 -6.58 8.06 3.07
CA ARG A 165 -7.72 7.63 3.90
C ARG A 165 -7.76 8.31 5.25
N THR A 166 -6.61 8.49 5.88
CA THR A 166 -6.50 9.19 7.15
C THR A 166 -6.93 10.65 7.01
N TYR A 167 -6.51 11.35 5.95
CA TYR A 167 -6.97 12.71 5.67
C TYR A 167 -8.46 12.78 5.37
N GLU A 168 -9.00 11.81 4.63
CA GLU A 168 -10.44 11.70 4.36
C GLU A 168 -11.25 11.60 5.66
N TRP A 169 -10.85 10.74 6.59
CA TRP A 169 -11.50 10.61 7.90
C TRP A 169 -11.39 11.87 8.78
N ARG A 170 -10.34 12.68 8.59
CA ARG A 170 -10.14 13.98 9.26
C ARG A 170 -10.89 15.13 8.58
N ASN A 171 -11.72 14.86 7.57
CA ASN A 171 -12.35 15.88 6.72
C ASN A 171 -11.33 16.83 6.04
N GLN A 172 -10.11 16.35 5.78
CA GLN A 172 -9.08 17.08 5.04
C GLN A 172 -9.10 16.63 3.57
N LEU A 173 -10.19 16.95 2.88
CA LEU A 173 -10.48 16.37 1.56
C LEU A 173 -9.46 16.73 0.49
N ASN A 174 -8.88 17.93 0.52
CA ASN A 174 -7.88 18.34 -0.48
C ASN A 174 -6.57 17.54 -0.33
N PRO A 175 -5.93 17.48 0.86
CA PRO A 175 -4.80 16.56 1.08
C PRO A 175 -5.12 15.09 0.75
N ALA A 176 -6.33 14.62 1.08
CA ALA A 176 -6.74 13.25 0.76
C ALA A 176 -6.74 12.99 -0.75
N ILE A 177 -7.32 13.91 -1.53
CA ILE A 177 -7.34 13.83 -3.00
C ILE A 177 -5.92 13.83 -3.56
N GLU A 178 -5.05 14.72 -3.08
CA GLU A 178 -3.66 14.80 -3.53
C GLU A 178 -2.92 13.47 -3.34
N ASP A 179 -3.01 12.87 -2.15
CA ASP A 179 -2.41 11.56 -1.86
C ASP A 179 -2.97 10.44 -2.74
N TYR A 180 -4.29 10.44 -2.95
CA TYR A 180 -4.93 9.45 -3.80
C TYR A 180 -4.52 9.59 -5.28
N GLU A 181 -4.38 10.80 -5.79
CA GLU A 181 -3.96 11.04 -7.17
C GLU A 181 -2.47 10.73 -7.39
N ALA A 182 -1.64 10.93 -6.37
CA ALA A 182 -0.22 10.56 -6.39
C ALA A 182 0.04 9.07 -6.07
N THR A 183 -1.01 8.28 -5.80
CA THR A 183 -0.88 6.84 -5.56
C THR A 183 -0.80 6.06 -6.87
N GLU A 184 0.26 5.26 -7.02
CA GLU A 184 0.57 4.46 -8.19
C GLU A 184 0.52 2.94 -7.89
N GLY A 185 0.81 2.12 -8.92
CA GLY A 185 0.97 0.68 -8.78
C GLY A 185 -0.34 -0.06 -8.46
N PRO A 186 -0.29 -1.13 -7.63
CA PRO A 186 -1.47 -1.96 -7.35
C PRO A 186 -2.65 -1.22 -6.70
N TYR A 187 -2.40 -0.08 -6.06
CA TYR A 187 -3.41 0.70 -5.35
C TYR A 187 -4.00 1.84 -6.20
N ALA A 188 -3.39 2.16 -7.36
CA ALA A 188 -3.75 3.33 -8.19
C ALA A 188 -5.24 3.34 -8.59
N ARG A 189 -5.77 2.19 -9.04
CA ARG A 189 -7.18 2.09 -9.45
C ARG A 189 -8.14 2.36 -8.28
N LEU A 190 -7.79 1.92 -7.08
CA LEU A 190 -8.63 2.14 -5.90
C LEU A 190 -8.54 3.61 -5.44
N ALA A 191 -7.32 4.15 -5.37
CA ALA A 191 -7.07 5.53 -5.02
C ALA A 191 -7.78 6.52 -5.98
N ALA A 192 -7.69 6.29 -7.30
CA ALA A 192 -8.38 7.11 -8.29
C ALA A 192 -9.91 7.11 -8.13
N GLN A 193 -10.50 5.99 -7.70
CA GLN A 193 -11.94 5.93 -7.40
C GLN A 193 -12.29 6.79 -6.17
N HIS A 194 -11.49 6.72 -5.11
CA HIS A 194 -11.66 7.56 -3.92
C HIS A 194 -11.49 9.05 -4.28
N ALA A 195 -10.43 9.43 -4.99
CA ALA A 195 -10.23 10.81 -5.45
C ALA A 195 -11.43 11.33 -6.27
N ALA A 196 -11.92 10.54 -7.23
CA ALA A 196 -13.07 10.91 -8.04
C ALA A 196 -14.36 11.04 -7.21
N PHE A 197 -14.52 10.24 -6.16
CA PHE A 197 -15.66 10.32 -5.24
C PHE A 197 -15.59 11.58 -4.37
N LEU A 198 -14.42 11.91 -3.81
CA LEU A 198 -14.21 13.09 -2.97
C LEU A 198 -14.33 14.41 -3.73
N LYS A 199 -14.10 14.42 -5.05
CA LYS A 199 -14.28 15.59 -5.92
C LYS A 199 -15.75 15.97 -6.16
N ARG A 200 -16.71 15.10 -5.82
CA ARG A 200 -18.14 15.38 -6.05
C ARG A 200 -18.66 16.41 -5.04
N PRO A 201 -19.44 17.42 -5.47
CA PRO A 201 -20.01 18.40 -4.54
C PRO A 201 -20.83 17.77 -3.41
N SER A 202 -21.66 16.77 -3.73
CA SER A 202 -22.47 16.05 -2.75
C SER A 202 -21.65 15.34 -1.67
N THR A 203 -20.46 14.85 -2.03
CA THR A 203 -19.57 14.19 -1.07
C THR A 203 -18.98 15.23 -0.11
N ARG A 204 -18.57 16.40 -0.62
CA ARG A 204 -18.10 17.50 0.23
C ARG A 204 -19.20 17.98 1.18
N GLU A 205 -20.41 18.17 0.68
CA GLU A 205 -21.57 18.53 1.50
C GLU A 205 -21.81 17.50 2.62
N PHE A 206 -21.70 16.20 2.32
CA PHE A 206 -21.81 15.14 3.33
C PHE A 206 -20.74 15.26 4.42
N TYR A 207 -19.46 15.46 4.07
CA TYR A 207 -18.42 15.59 5.10
C TYR A 207 -18.56 16.89 5.91
N ASP A 208 -18.98 17.99 5.28
CA ASP A 208 -19.28 19.25 5.98
C ASP A 208 -20.45 19.08 6.97
N GLU A 209 -21.47 18.30 6.61
CA GLU A 209 -22.58 17.96 7.51
C GLU A 209 -22.12 17.01 8.62
N PHE A 210 -21.35 15.99 8.28
CA PHE A 210 -20.79 15.04 9.25
C PHE A 210 -19.93 15.73 10.31
N ASP A 211 -19.13 16.73 9.92
CA ASP A 211 -18.33 17.51 10.85
C ASP A 211 -19.19 18.40 11.77
N ARG A 212 -20.37 18.84 11.32
CA ARG A 212 -21.30 19.60 12.18
C ARG A 212 -22.05 18.72 13.18
N LEU A 213 -22.25 17.44 12.87
CA LEU A 213 -22.90 16.49 13.77
C LEU A 213 -21.97 16.19 14.94
N ASP A 214 -22.14 16.86 16.07
CA ASP A 214 -21.45 16.52 17.32
C ASP A 214 -22.07 15.23 17.88
N LEU A 215 -21.52 14.09 17.44
CA LEU A 215 -21.88 12.76 17.94
C LEU A 215 -21.31 12.61 19.36
N ARG A 216 -21.82 13.37 20.33
CA ARG A 216 -21.56 13.05 21.74
C ARG A 216 -22.36 11.81 22.08
N PRO A 217 -21.74 10.77 22.66
CA PRO A 217 -22.50 9.69 23.24
C PRO A 217 -23.49 10.31 24.23
N PRO A 218 -24.75 9.86 24.26
CA PRO A 218 -25.69 10.33 25.27
C PRO A 218 -25.04 10.17 26.63
N GLN A 219 -24.85 11.28 27.35
CA GLN A 219 -24.30 11.21 28.69
C GLN A 219 -25.34 10.49 29.54
N ILE A 220 -25.00 9.27 29.98
CA ILE A 220 -25.82 8.53 30.92
C ILE A 220 -25.77 9.32 32.22
N ASP A 221 -26.86 10.00 32.56
CA ASP A 221 -26.99 10.69 33.84
C ASP A 221 -26.93 9.64 34.95
N PRO A 222 -25.86 9.60 35.76
CA PRO A 222 -25.69 8.59 36.80
C PRO A 222 -26.77 8.69 37.88
N THR A 223 -27.50 9.80 37.96
CA THR A 223 -28.57 10.00 38.95
C THR A 223 -29.90 9.37 38.55
N ARG A 224 -30.06 8.90 37.30
CA ARG A 224 -31.29 8.26 36.81
C ARG A 224 -31.36 6.75 37.03
N VAL A 225 -30.37 6.17 37.70
CA VAL A 225 -30.43 4.77 38.14
C VAL A 225 -31.44 4.69 39.27
N ASP A 226 -32.67 4.23 38.96
CA ASP A 226 -33.69 4.00 39.97
C ASP A 226 -33.18 2.95 40.98
N PRO A 227 -32.95 3.32 42.25
CA PRO A 227 -32.41 2.40 43.24
C PRO A 227 -33.38 1.27 43.58
N THR A 228 -34.64 1.34 43.15
CA THR A 228 -35.67 0.35 43.51
C THR A 228 -35.78 -0.83 42.55
N THR A 229 -35.37 -0.70 41.29
CA THR A 229 -35.47 -1.81 40.32
C THR A 229 -34.20 -2.65 40.24
N GLY A 230 -33.03 -2.13 40.62
CA GLY A 230 -31.75 -2.86 40.57
C GLY A 230 -31.36 -3.39 39.18
N PHE A 231 -32.17 -3.06 38.17
CA PHE A 231 -32.04 -3.40 36.77
C PHE A 231 -32.11 -2.07 36.03
N SER A 232 -31.01 -1.70 35.39
CA SER A 232 -31.03 -0.70 34.34
C SER A 232 -31.97 -1.24 33.25
N ASP A 233 -33.18 -0.70 33.17
CA ASP A 233 -34.17 -1.05 32.15
C ASP A 233 -33.65 -0.57 30.78
N GLN A 234 -32.69 -1.30 30.22
CA GLN A 234 -32.16 -1.09 28.87
C GLN A 234 -33.15 -1.56 27.79
N SER A 235 -34.24 -2.23 28.18
CA SER A 235 -35.29 -2.71 27.28
C SER A 235 -36.04 -1.60 26.55
N GLY A 236 -35.94 -0.35 27.00
CA GLY A 236 -36.66 0.80 26.40
C GLY A 236 -35.93 1.50 25.25
N LEU A 237 -34.65 1.19 24.99
CA LEU A 237 -33.88 1.87 23.93
C LEU A 237 -33.92 1.15 22.57
N ASP A 238 -34.41 -0.08 22.52
CA ASP A 238 -34.48 -0.87 21.28
C ASP A 238 -35.71 -0.53 20.41
N GLU A 239 -36.70 0.22 20.93
CA GLU A 239 -37.97 0.48 20.24
C GLU A 239 -38.09 1.87 19.58
N GLU A 240 -37.19 2.82 19.89
CA GLU A 240 -37.24 4.21 19.37
C GLU A 240 -36.11 4.58 18.40
N LEU A 241 -35.19 3.66 18.10
CA LEU A 241 -34.31 3.77 16.93
C LEU A 241 -34.96 3.03 15.77
N GLY A 242 -36.04 3.60 15.24
CA GLY A 242 -36.64 3.15 13.98
C GLY A 242 -35.56 2.96 12.94
N GLU A 243 -35.71 1.93 12.10
CA GLU A 243 -34.83 1.58 10.98
C GLU A 243 -34.48 2.79 10.10
N VAL A 244 -33.55 3.63 10.54
CA VAL A 244 -32.82 4.51 9.65
C VAL A 244 -31.90 3.56 8.92
N GLY A 245 -32.36 3.10 7.75
CA GLY A 245 -31.57 2.36 6.79
C GLY A 245 -30.40 3.23 6.34
N LEU A 246 -29.38 3.34 7.20
CA LEU A 246 -28.01 3.65 6.83
C LEU A 246 -27.52 2.44 6.04
N SER A 247 -27.96 2.36 4.78
CA SER A 247 -27.27 1.62 3.74
C SER A 247 -25.85 2.19 3.73
N ASP A 248 -24.93 1.47 4.37
CA ASP A 248 -23.52 1.77 4.49
C ASP A 248 -22.98 2.35 3.17
N PRO A 249 -22.85 3.69 3.04
CA PRO A 249 -22.45 4.30 1.78
C PRO A 249 -20.99 3.99 1.45
N PHE A 250 -20.28 3.36 2.38
CA PHE A 250 -18.88 2.96 2.29
C PHE A 250 -18.69 1.45 2.18
N GLY A 251 -19.74 0.71 1.78
CA GLY A 251 -19.79 -0.74 1.59
C GLY A 251 -18.51 -1.36 1.00
N GLY A 252 -17.57 -1.65 1.89
CA GLY A 252 -16.19 -1.99 1.60
C GLY A 252 -15.56 -2.62 2.83
N GLY A 253 -16.28 -3.54 3.48
CA GLY A 253 -15.73 -4.34 4.55
C GLY A 253 -14.44 -5.07 4.12
N PRO A 254 -13.59 -5.48 5.08
CA PRO A 254 -12.28 -6.09 4.82
C PRO A 254 -12.32 -7.38 3.97
N ALA A 255 -13.49 -7.97 3.77
CA ALA A 255 -13.72 -9.11 2.87
C ALA A 255 -13.47 -8.76 1.39
N THR A 256 -13.71 -7.52 0.96
CA THR A 256 -13.59 -7.12 -0.45
C THR A 256 -12.14 -6.91 -0.87
N GLN A 257 -11.28 -6.41 0.04
CA GLN A 257 -9.85 -6.21 -0.21
C GLN A 257 -9.07 -7.54 -0.33
N ARG A 258 -9.50 -8.58 0.40
CA ARG A 258 -8.90 -9.92 0.34
C ARG A 258 -9.07 -10.56 -1.05
N SER A 259 -10.21 -10.31 -1.71
CA SER A 259 -10.48 -10.86 -3.05
C SER A 259 -9.63 -10.24 -4.19
N VAL A 260 -9.19 -8.99 -4.02
CA VAL A 260 -8.37 -8.30 -5.03
C VAL A 260 -6.91 -8.75 -4.94
N LEU A 261 -6.38 -8.95 -3.73
CA LEU A 261 -5.03 -9.50 -3.55
C LEU A 261 -4.91 -10.99 -3.93
N ASP A 262 -5.94 -11.82 -3.67
CA ASP A 262 -5.93 -13.23 -4.09
C ASP A 262 -6.01 -13.40 -5.61
N ARG A 263 -6.68 -12.49 -6.33
CA ARG A 263 -6.71 -12.50 -7.81
C ARG A 263 -5.40 -12.09 -8.44
N VAL A 264 -4.68 -11.13 -7.86
CA VAL A 264 -3.37 -10.69 -8.40
C VAL A 264 -2.29 -11.77 -8.23
N ASN A 265 -2.45 -12.68 -7.25
CA ASN A 265 -1.49 -13.76 -7.00
C ASN A 265 -1.79 -15.06 -7.77
N THR A 266 -2.96 -15.20 -8.40
CA THR A 266 -3.35 -16.41 -9.17
C THR A 266 -3.14 -16.29 -10.69
N GLU A 267 -2.83 -15.11 -11.23
CA GLU A 267 -2.65 -14.92 -12.68
C GLU A 267 -1.21 -15.08 -13.19
N LYS A 268 -0.23 -15.46 -12.35
CA LYS A 268 1.18 -15.58 -12.79
C LYS A 268 1.94 -16.85 -12.43
N LEU A 269 1.24 -17.93 -12.08
CA LEU A 269 1.81 -19.28 -12.09
C LEU A 269 0.94 -20.20 -12.96
N GLY A 270 1.12 -20.09 -14.27
CA GLY A 270 0.56 -21.01 -15.24
C GLY A 270 1.19 -22.39 -15.09
N ASP A 271 0.49 -23.26 -14.37
CA ASP A 271 0.65 -24.70 -14.30
C ASP A 271 0.45 -25.29 -15.71
N GLN A 272 1.54 -25.55 -16.44
CA GLN A 272 1.50 -26.30 -17.68
C GLN A 272 1.22 -27.77 -17.37
N ARG A 273 -0.06 -28.14 -17.35
CA ARG A 273 -0.46 -29.55 -17.49
C ARG A 273 -0.50 -29.92 -18.98
N PRO A 274 0.09 -31.04 -19.40
CA PRO A 274 -0.04 -31.53 -20.77
C PRO A 274 -1.50 -31.93 -21.03
N LEU A 275 -2.09 -31.37 -22.08
CA LEU A 275 -3.36 -31.82 -22.63
C LEU A 275 -3.18 -33.21 -23.23
N GLU A 276 -3.88 -34.19 -22.65
CA GLU A 276 -4.19 -35.45 -23.33
C GLU A 276 -5.07 -35.14 -24.56
N ALA A 277 -4.63 -35.65 -25.71
CA ALA A 277 -5.34 -35.55 -26.97
C ALA A 277 -6.47 -36.57 -27.03
N ASP A 278 -7.67 -36.13 -27.41
CA ASP A 278 -8.71 -36.98 -27.97
C ASP A 278 -9.09 -36.42 -29.36
N PRO A 279 -9.12 -37.23 -30.44
CA PRO A 279 -9.32 -36.74 -31.79
C PRO A 279 -10.78 -36.82 -32.23
N THR A 280 -11.03 -36.17 -33.37
CA THR A 280 -12.23 -36.21 -34.23
C THR A 280 -13.39 -35.28 -33.86
N GLN A 281 -13.43 -34.15 -34.57
CA GLN A 281 -14.64 -33.76 -35.29
C GLN A 281 -14.28 -32.93 -36.52
N ASP A 282 -14.50 -33.55 -37.68
CA ASP A 282 -14.61 -32.90 -38.98
C ASP A 282 -15.76 -31.90 -38.95
N VAL A 283 -15.48 -30.62 -39.22
CA VAL A 283 -16.46 -29.69 -39.80
C VAL A 283 -15.76 -28.78 -40.79
N ASP A 284 -15.89 -29.21 -42.04
CA ASP A 284 -16.34 -28.49 -43.22
C ASP A 284 -15.92 -27.03 -43.47
N THR A 285 -15.55 -26.84 -44.73
CA THR A 285 -14.94 -25.66 -45.31
C THR A 285 -16.06 -24.79 -45.88
N SER A 286 -16.10 -23.50 -45.56
CA SER A 286 -16.76 -22.53 -46.44
C SER A 286 -16.09 -21.16 -46.38
N ASP A 287 -15.29 -20.96 -47.41
CA ASP A 287 -15.08 -19.76 -48.22
C ASP A 287 -15.87 -18.48 -47.83
N GLY A 288 -15.14 -17.38 -47.77
CA GLY A 288 -15.70 -16.05 -47.53
C GLY A 288 -14.65 -14.96 -47.56
N ALA A 289 -14.01 -14.78 -48.72
CA ALA A 289 -13.11 -13.67 -49.00
C ALA A 289 -13.85 -12.32 -48.97
N GLN A 290 -13.26 -11.33 -48.29
CA GLN A 290 -13.43 -9.91 -48.64
C GLN A 290 -12.28 -9.08 -48.04
N GLU A 291 -11.32 -8.72 -48.92
CA GLU A 291 -10.56 -7.47 -48.79
C GLU A 291 -11.51 -6.27 -48.99
N PRO A 292 -11.18 -5.09 -48.45
CA PRO A 292 -10.65 -4.10 -49.38
C PRO A 292 -9.53 -3.19 -48.84
N ALA A 293 -8.59 -2.93 -49.75
CA ALA A 293 -8.04 -1.63 -50.17
C ALA A 293 -7.62 -0.58 -49.12
N THR A 294 -6.29 -0.46 -49.01
CA THR A 294 -5.47 0.75 -49.16
C THR A 294 -6.17 2.02 -49.65
N ASP A 295 -6.02 3.12 -48.92
CA ASP A 295 -5.90 4.47 -49.50
C ASP A 295 -5.17 5.45 -48.54
N ALA A 296 -4.10 6.04 -49.06
CA ALA A 296 -3.35 7.20 -48.57
C ALA A 296 -2.66 7.81 -49.81
N PRO A 297 -2.14 9.06 -49.84
CA PRO A 297 -2.24 10.24 -48.96
C PRO A 297 -2.56 11.50 -49.84
N PRO A 298 -1.93 12.69 -49.72
CA PRO A 298 -1.59 13.58 -48.59
C PRO A 298 -2.30 14.96 -48.70
N GLY A 299 -2.27 15.77 -47.64
CA GLY A 299 -2.74 17.16 -47.69
C GLY A 299 -1.98 18.06 -46.71
N GLU A 300 -1.15 18.93 -47.28
CA GLU A 300 -0.42 20.03 -46.64
C GLU A 300 -1.36 21.04 -45.97
N THR A 301 -0.97 21.55 -44.80
CA THR A 301 -1.27 22.94 -44.42
C THR A 301 -0.11 23.50 -43.61
N SER A 302 0.60 24.43 -44.25
CA SER A 302 1.51 25.42 -43.69
C SER A 302 0.77 26.56 -42.97
N GLY A 303 1.48 27.28 -42.09
CA GLY A 303 1.07 28.55 -41.46
C GLY A 303 0.32 28.34 -40.14
N ASP A 304 0.62 29.01 -39.02
CA ASP A 304 1.16 30.36 -38.87
C ASP A 304 1.93 30.52 -37.53
N GLU A 305 3.03 31.27 -37.57
CA GLU A 305 3.64 31.98 -36.43
C GLU A 305 2.65 33.00 -35.85
N PRO A 306 2.76 33.32 -34.55
CA PRO A 306 3.11 34.71 -34.27
C PRO A 306 4.11 34.89 -33.10
N GLU A 307 5.00 35.87 -33.34
CA GLU A 307 5.49 36.93 -32.45
C GLU A 307 5.65 36.59 -30.95
N SER A 308 6.88 36.52 -30.43
CA SER A 308 7.75 37.69 -30.15
C SER A 308 7.02 38.83 -29.42
N GLY A 309 6.69 38.60 -28.14
CA GLY A 309 6.35 39.65 -27.18
C GLY A 309 7.33 39.64 -26.02
N GLY A 310 8.38 40.45 -26.12
CA GLY A 310 9.25 40.78 -24.99
C GLY A 310 8.51 41.62 -23.97
N ALA A 311 8.70 41.31 -22.70
CA ALA A 311 8.48 42.23 -21.60
C ALA A 311 9.58 42.01 -20.57
N ASP A 312 10.49 42.99 -20.55
CA ASP A 312 11.43 43.24 -19.48
C ASP A 312 10.73 43.23 -18.12
N SER A 313 11.29 42.47 -17.18
CA SER A 313 11.11 42.77 -15.76
C SER A 313 12.42 42.52 -15.05
N GLN A 314 13.34 43.48 -15.20
CA GLN A 314 14.40 43.73 -14.24
C GLN A 314 13.74 44.06 -12.89
N GLY A 315 13.78 43.13 -11.97
CA GLY A 315 13.50 43.34 -10.56
C GLY A 315 14.76 43.00 -9.78
N ASP A 316 15.61 44.00 -9.59
CA ASP A 316 16.68 44.00 -8.58
C ASP A 316 16.05 43.76 -7.21
N ALA A 317 16.31 42.59 -6.62
CA ALA A 317 16.15 42.36 -5.19
C ALA A 317 17.50 41.91 -4.64
N GLN A 318 18.09 42.80 -3.87
CA GLN A 318 19.39 42.69 -3.23
C GLN A 318 19.50 41.45 -2.33
N PRO A 319 20.71 40.90 -2.15
CA PRO A 319 20.98 39.93 -1.10
C PRO A 319 20.97 40.65 0.26
N VAL A 320 20.11 40.22 1.17
CA VAL A 320 20.15 40.60 2.58
C VAL A 320 20.52 39.37 3.39
N ASP A 321 21.79 39.32 3.77
CA ASP A 321 22.36 38.56 4.90
C ASP A 321 23.74 39.20 5.15
N PRO A 322 24.31 39.28 6.37
CA PRO A 322 23.91 38.69 7.64
C PRO A 322 24.07 39.63 8.86
N SER A 323 23.83 39.08 10.06
CA SER A 323 24.35 39.56 11.35
C SER A 323 23.62 40.73 12.02
N ASP A 324 22.67 40.42 12.91
CA ASP A 324 22.61 41.00 14.28
C ASP A 324 21.44 40.41 15.07
N ALA A 325 21.72 39.39 15.88
CA ALA A 325 20.91 39.03 17.04
C ALA A 325 21.84 38.40 18.08
N ALA A 326 22.63 39.25 18.73
CA ALA A 326 23.33 38.93 19.96
C ALA A 326 22.33 38.73 21.11
N PRO A 327 22.70 37.96 22.15
CA PRO A 327 21.82 37.58 23.24
C PRO A 327 21.69 38.70 24.26
N THR A 328 20.48 38.98 24.72
CA THR A 328 20.26 39.70 25.97
C THR A 328 20.29 38.70 27.12
N ASP A 329 21.50 38.45 27.61
CA ASP A 329 21.75 38.18 29.03
C ASP A 329 21.65 39.53 29.76
N ASP A 330 20.68 39.66 30.68
CA ASP A 330 20.72 40.53 31.87
C ASP A 330 19.31 40.52 32.50
N ASP A 331 19.14 39.89 33.65
CA ASP A 331 19.02 40.58 34.96
C ASP A 331 18.60 39.58 36.06
N PRO A 332 18.81 39.86 37.36
CA PRO A 332 19.42 38.92 38.27
C PRO A 332 18.47 38.67 39.47
N SER A 333 18.99 37.92 40.45
CA SER A 333 18.79 38.10 41.90
C SER A 333 17.41 38.37 42.51
N ASP A 334 17.21 37.65 43.62
CA ASP A 334 16.50 38.09 44.82
C ASP A 334 14.99 38.32 44.70
N ASP A 335 14.18 37.50 45.37
CA ASP A 335 14.09 37.70 46.81
C ASP A 335 13.32 36.58 47.52
N ALA A 336 13.71 36.46 48.78
CA ALA A 336 13.22 35.56 49.78
C ALA A 336 11.76 35.87 50.22
N GLN A 337 11.06 34.77 50.56
CA GLN A 337 10.19 34.63 51.76
C GLN A 337 8.79 35.29 51.77
N PRO A 338 7.88 34.86 52.68
CA PRO A 338 8.04 33.97 53.84
C PRO A 338 7.49 32.54 53.73
#